data_AF-A0A955NLT6-F1
#
_entry.id   AF-A0A955NLT6-F1
#
_cell.length_a   1.000
_cell.length_b   1.000
_cell.length_c   1.000
_cell.angle_alpha   90.00
_cell.angle_beta   90.00
_cell.angle_gamma   90.00
#
_symmetry.space_group_name_H-M   'P 1'
#
loop_
_entity.id
_entity.type
_entity.pdbx_description
1 polymer ?
#
loop_
_entity_poly.entity_id
_entity_poly.type
_entity_poly.pdbx_seq_one_letter_code
_entity_poly.pdbx_strand_id
1 'polypeptide(L)' 'MGNYKPSKSDKFTFGLWTIGNPGRDPFGEPVRPPLAPHEIVKIVGELGGYGVNFHDNDLIPIDATASQRDQILTDFKKA' A
#
# COMPACT_ATOMS: atom_id res chain seq x y z
N MET A 1 30.85 -10.59 -2.15
CA MET A 1 29.60 -9.87 -2.49
C MET A 1 29.13 -9.11 -1.27
N GLY A 2 28.62 -7.89 -1.42
CA GLY A 2 28.11 -7.09 -0.30
C GLY A 2 26.77 -7.62 0.24
N ASN A 3 26.46 -7.31 1.50
CA ASN A 3 25.14 -7.54 2.07
C ASN A 3 24.22 -6.37 1.68
N TYR A 4 23.27 -6.62 0.77
CA TYR A 4 22.34 -5.61 0.24
C TYR A 4 20.94 -5.69 0.88
N LYS A 5 20.82 -6.25 2.08
CA LYS A 5 19.54 -6.30 2.79
C LYS A 5 19.13 -4.88 3.20
N PRO A 6 17.97 -4.37 2.75
CA PRO A 6 17.53 -3.02 3.10
C PRO A 6 17.17 -2.92 4.58
N SER A 7 17.27 -1.69 5.08
CA SER A 7 16.93 -1.30 6.44
C SER A 7 16.13 0.00 6.44
N LYS A 8 15.43 0.28 7.54
CA LYS A 8 14.67 1.54 7.67
C LYS A 8 15.56 2.79 7.58
N SER A 9 16.85 2.71 7.92
CA SER A 9 17.77 3.85 7.79
C SER A 9 18.05 4.25 6.34
N ASP A 10 17.77 3.37 5.38
CA ASP A 10 17.95 3.65 3.95
C ASP A 10 16.80 4.49 3.37
N LYS A 11 15.70 4.66 4.13
CA LYS A 11 14.56 5.53 3.80
C LYS A 11 13.86 5.19 2.47
N PHE A 12 13.85 3.92 2.07
CA PHE A 12 13.03 3.47 0.95
C PHE A 12 11.54 3.54 1.29
N THR A 13 10.77 4.21 0.43
CA THR A 13 9.31 4.33 0.58
C THR A 13 8.58 3.89 -0.68
N PHE A 14 7.36 3.39 -0.54
CA PHE A 14 6.56 2.89 -1.66
C PHE A 14 5.16 3.50 -1.66
N GLY A 15 4.68 3.91 -2.84
CA GLY A 15 3.29 4.33 -2.99
C GLY A 15 2.34 3.14 -2.92
N LEU A 16 1.17 3.29 -2.28
CA LEU A 16 0.15 2.23 -2.22
C LEU A 16 -0.23 1.74 -3.62
N TRP A 17 -0.36 2.65 -4.58
CA TRP A 17 -0.67 2.35 -5.98
C TRP A 17 0.40 1.53 -6.71
N THR A 18 1.61 1.38 -6.16
CA THR A 18 2.69 0.61 -6.80
C THR A 18 2.47 -0.89 -6.52
N ILE A 19 2.63 -1.30 -5.26
CA ILE A 19 2.41 -2.68 -4.81
C ILE A 19 0.94 -3.08 -5.00
N GLY A 20 0.01 -2.16 -4.78
CA GLY A 20 -1.43 -2.39 -4.90
C GLY A 20 -1.98 -2.39 -6.32
N ASN A 21 -1.17 -2.17 -7.35
CA ASN A 21 -1.66 -2.18 -8.73
C ASN A 21 -2.18 -3.59 -9.12
N PRO A 22 -3.46 -3.75 -9.49
CA PRO A 22 -4.02 -5.05 -9.83
C PRO A 22 -3.62 -5.55 -11.24
N GLY A 23 -2.94 -4.71 -12.03
CA GLY A 23 -2.40 -5.02 -13.35
C GLY A 23 -3.34 -4.75 -14.51
N ARG A 24 -4.45 -4.01 -14.29
CA ARG A 24 -5.33 -3.55 -15.37
C ARG A 24 -4.60 -2.58 -16.29
N ASP A 25 -4.80 -2.73 -17.58
CA ASP A 25 -4.29 -1.82 -18.60
C ASP A 25 -5.38 -1.53 -19.67
N PRO A 26 -5.10 -0.77 -20.75
CA PRO A 26 -6.10 -0.47 -21.77
C PRO A 26 -6.62 -1.68 -22.58
N PHE A 27 -5.91 -2.81 -22.55
CA PHE A 27 -6.16 -3.99 -23.38
C PHE A 27 -6.43 -5.27 -22.56
N GLY A 28 -6.37 -5.21 -21.23
CA GLY A 28 -6.53 -6.36 -20.35
C GLY A 28 -7.15 -6.02 -19.00
N GLU A 29 -7.91 -6.99 -18.48
CA GLU A 29 -8.55 -6.92 -17.16
C GLU A 29 -7.52 -7.11 -16.02
N PRO A 30 -7.88 -6.75 -14.76
CA PRO A 30 -7.09 -7.06 -13.58
C PRO A 30 -6.61 -8.52 -13.54
N VAL A 31 -5.34 -8.72 -13.17
CA VAL A 31 -4.71 -10.06 -13.04
C VAL A 31 -4.31 -10.38 -11.60
N ARG A 32 -4.45 -9.44 -10.68
CA ARG A 32 -4.22 -9.61 -9.23
C ARG A 32 -5.44 -9.09 -8.46
N PRO A 33 -5.78 -9.71 -7.31
CA PRO A 33 -6.79 -9.16 -6.41
C PRO A 33 -6.33 -7.81 -5.84
N PRO A 34 -7.27 -6.88 -5.54
CA PRO A 34 -6.94 -5.66 -4.84
C PRO A 34 -6.42 -5.98 -3.43
N LEU A 35 -5.46 -5.20 -2.95
CA LEU A 35 -4.94 -5.26 -1.59
C LEU A 35 -5.50 -4.13 -0.75
N ALA A 36 -5.87 -4.40 0.50
CA ALA A 36 -6.24 -3.34 1.42
C ALA A 36 -4.99 -2.51 1.79
N PRO A 37 -5.12 -1.19 2.03
CA PRO A 37 -3.99 -0.31 2.36
C PRO A 37 -3.12 -0.82 3.51
N HIS A 38 -3.74 -1.36 4.56
CA HIS A 38 -3.03 -1.89 5.74
C HIS A 38 -2.22 -3.16 5.44
N GLU A 39 -2.57 -3.93 4.40
CA GLU A 39 -1.80 -5.10 3.97
C GLU A 39 -0.52 -4.67 3.28
N ILE A 40 -0.59 -3.62 2.46
CA ILE A 40 0.58 -3.04 1.80
C ILE A 40 1.57 -2.47 2.83
N VAL A 41 1.08 -1.80 3.88
CA VAL A 41 1.95 -1.32 4.98
C VAL A 41 2.72 -2.48 5.63
N LYS A 42 2.04 -3.60 5.91
CA LYS A 42 2.68 -4.80 6.48
C LYS A 42 3.75 -5.37 5.56
N ILE A 43 3.44 -5.53 4.26
CA ILE A 43 4.38 -6.02 3.25
C ILE A 43 5.63 -5.11 3.18
N VAL A 44 5.43 -3.80 3.12
CA VAL A 44 6.54 -2.83 3.09
C VAL A 44 7.39 -2.92 4.37
N GLY A 45 6.76 -3.08 5.53
CA GLY A 45 7.45 -3.27 6.80
C GLY A 45 8.29 -4.55 6.86
N GLU A 46 7.74 -5.67 6.38
CA GLU A 46 8.43 -6.97 6.30
C GLU A 46 9.65 -6.93 5.37
N LEU A 47 9.57 -6.16 4.28
CA LEU A 47 10.66 -5.96 3.32
C LEU A 47 11.72 -4.94 3.77
N GLY A 48 11.58 -4.36 4.98
CA GLY A 48 12.53 -3.37 5.51
C GLY A 48 12.31 -1.95 5.02
N GLY A 49 11.18 -1.66 4.39
CA GLY A 49 10.79 -0.32 3.96
C GLY A 49 10.60 0.64 5.14
N TYR A 50 10.89 1.91 4.89
CA TYR A 50 10.77 2.98 5.87
C TYR A 50 9.33 3.47 6.03
N GLY A 51 8.56 3.52 4.94
CA GLY A 51 7.18 3.97 4.97
C GLY A 51 6.47 3.89 3.63
N VAL A 52 5.24 4.37 3.61
CA VAL A 52 4.39 4.43 2.41
C VAL A 52 3.93 5.86 2.12
N ASN A 53 3.51 6.10 0.88
CA ASN A 53 2.78 7.30 0.48
C ASN A 53 1.53 6.90 -0.32
N PHE A 54 0.56 7.82 -0.44
CA PHE A 54 -0.75 7.50 -1.00
C PHE A 54 -1.43 8.75 -1.55
N HIS A 55 -2.26 8.58 -2.58
CA HIS A 55 -3.33 9.52 -2.90
C HIS A 55 -4.50 9.29 -1.94
N ASP A 56 -5.37 10.28 -1.81
CA ASP A 56 -6.60 10.17 -1.05
C ASP A 56 -7.41 8.93 -1.43
N ASN A 57 -7.60 8.67 -2.72
CA ASN A 57 -8.38 7.52 -3.21
C ASN A 57 -7.64 6.17 -3.22
N ASP A 58 -6.32 6.15 -3.00
CA ASP A 58 -5.62 4.89 -2.71
C ASP A 58 -5.96 4.39 -1.31
N LEU A 59 -6.12 5.32 -0.37
CA LEU A 59 -6.43 5.00 1.02
C LEU A 59 -7.94 4.89 1.26
N ILE A 60 -8.73 5.84 0.75
CA ILE A 60 -10.17 5.93 0.98
C ILE A 60 -10.93 5.88 -0.35
N PRO A 61 -11.70 4.80 -0.62
CA PRO A 61 -12.53 4.71 -1.83
C PRO A 61 -13.42 5.93 -2.01
N ILE A 62 -13.60 6.37 -3.27
CA ILE A 62 -14.32 7.61 -3.59
C ILE A 62 -15.79 7.61 -3.11
N ASP A 63 -16.36 6.43 -2.99
CA ASP A 63 -17.73 6.14 -2.57
C ASP A 63 -17.85 5.65 -1.12
N ALA A 64 -16.75 5.67 -0.35
CA ALA A 64 -16.76 5.24 1.03
C ALA A 64 -17.67 6.14 1.90
N THR A 65 -18.54 5.49 2.67
CA THR A 65 -19.27 6.17 3.76
C THR A 65 -18.31 6.64 4.86
N ALA A 66 -18.76 7.56 5.72
CA ALA A 66 -17.98 8.02 6.86
C ALA A 66 -17.51 6.85 7.76
N SER A 67 -18.39 5.89 8.05
CA SER A 67 -18.02 4.72 8.87
C SER A 67 -16.97 3.83 8.20
N GLN A 68 -17.04 3.65 6.88
CA GLN A 68 -16.03 2.87 6.14
C GLN A 68 -14.68 3.59 6.15
N ARG A 69 -14.67 4.90 5.87
CA ARG A 69 -13.47 5.72 5.95
C ARG A 69 -12.81 5.60 7.32
N ASP A 70 -13.58 5.75 8.39
CA ASP A 70 -13.04 5.75 9.76
C ASP A 70 -12.48 4.38 10.16
N GLN A 71 -13.11 3.29 9.70
CA GLN A 71 -12.56 1.94 9.87
C GLN A 71 -11.24 1.77 9.10
N ILE A 72 -11.19 2.16 7.83
CA ILE A 72 -9.98 2.06 7.00
C ILE A 72 -8.82 2.86 7.63
N LEU A 73 -9.09 4.08 8.11
CA LEU A 73 -8.08 4.90 8.78
C LEU A 73 -7.58 4.26 10.09
N THR A 74 -8.47 3.60 10.83
CA THR A 74 -8.10 2.88 12.06
C THR A 74 -7.17 1.71 11.75
N ASP A 75 -7.52 0.90 10.75
CA ASP A 75 -6.72 -0.26 10.35
C ASP A 75 -5.37 0.16 9.75
N PHE A 76 -5.37 1.20 8.92
CA PHE A 76 -4.15 1.73 8.30
C PHE A 76 -3.17 2.31 9.33
N LYS A 77 -3.65 3.03 10.35
CA LYS A 77 -2.79 3.58 11.42
C LYS A 77 -2.24 2.52 12.36
N LYS A 78 -2.92 1.36 12.46
CA LYS A 78 -2.52 0.26 13.34
C LYS A 78 -1.45 -0.64 12.72
N ALA A 79 -1.42 -0.74 11.38
CA ALA A 79 -0.45 -1.52 10.63
C ALA A 79 0.94 -0.90 10.66
#